data_AF-A0AAE9MKJ7-F1
#
_entry.id   AF-A0AAE9MKJ7-F1
#
_cell.length_a   1.000
_cell.length_b   1.000
_cell.length_c   1.000
_cell.angle_alpha   90.00
_cell.angle_beta   90.00
_cell.angle_gamma   90.00
#
_symmetry.space_group_name_H-M   'P 1'
#
loop_
_entity.id
_entity.type
_entity.pdbx_description
1 polymer ?
#
loop_
_entity_poly.entity_id
_entity_poly.type
_entity_poly.pdbx_seq_one_letter_code
_entity_poly.pdbx_strand_id
1 'polypeptide(L)'
;MMTLLLTTLALAPLRCELSVQAESRVNEPLPLVMTLTNQGEGPIEVLSWFTPFEGWFADAIDLTLADRPIVYKGPLAKRGNPGADDFFILGAGQQSRADAELTQVYDLSRPGVYHLSYRAQPLTLTQGVAPLCPAISFSRIAAP
;
A
#
# COMPACT_ATOMS: atom_id res chain seq x y z
N MET A 1 3.70 32.05 -34.89
CA MET A 1 2.81 31.12 -34.17
C MET A 1 3.69 30.11 -33.45
N MET A 2 3.69 30.10 -32.12
CA MET A 2 4.56 29.24 -31.31
C MET A 2 3.71 28.07 -30.80
N THR A 3 3.91 26.89 -31.36
CA THR A 3 3.23 25.66 -30.93
C THR A 3 3.92 25.18 -29.66
N LEU A 4 3.27 25.37 -28.51
CA LEU A 4 3.68 24.69 -27.26
C LEU A 4 3.34 23.20 -27.42
N LEU A 5 4.36 22.34 -27.49
CA LEU A 5 4.17 20.92 -27.21
C LEU A 5 3.90 20.78 -25.71
N LEU A 6 2.64 20.53 -25.34
CA LEU A 6 2.34 19.93 -24.05
C LEU A 6 2.77 18.47 -24.13
N THR A 7 3.96 18.16 -23.63
CA THR A 7 4.29 16.79 -23.24
C THR A 7 3.37 16.41 -22.09
N THR A 8 2.29 15.69 -22.40
CA THR A 8 1.54 14.95 -21.40
C THR A 8 2.48 13.88 -20.86
N LEU A 9 3.10 14.13 -19.68
CA LEU A 9 3.57 13.01 -18.87
C LEU A 9 2.31 12.19 -18.56
N ALA A 10 2.17 11.03 -19.19
CA ALA A 10 1.21 10.05 -18.74
C ALA A 10 1.62 9.67 -17.31
N LEU A 11 0.92 10.23 -16.31
CA LEU A 11 0.98 9.70 -14.96
C LEU A 11 0.64 8.21 -15.05
N ALA A 12 1.36 7.37 -14.31
CA ALA A 12 1.01 5.97 -14.19
C ALA A 12 -0.50 5.88 -13.87
N PRO A 13 -1.29 5.09 -14.62
CA PRO A 13 -2.75 5.15 -14.52
C PRO A 13 -3.26 4.65 -13.17
N LEU A 14 -2.42 3.94 -12.40
CA LEU A 14 -2.81 3.41 -11.10
C LEU A 14 -2.57 4.43 -9.99
N ARG A 15 -3.65 4.99 -9.46
CA ARG A 15 -3.61 5.79 -8.24
C ARG A 15 -3.76 4.90 -7.01
N CYS A 16 -2.88 5.08 -6.04
CA CYS A 16 -2.96 4.40 -4.75
C CYS A 16 -3.22 5.39 -3.62
N GLU A 17 -4.15 5.03 -2.73
CA GLU A 17 -4.33 5.65 -1.42
C GLU A 17 -4.19 4.62 -0.31
N LEU A 18 -3.48 5.00 0.75
CA LEU A 18 -3.48 4.28 2.02
C LEU A 18 -4.28 5.06 3.05
N SER A 19 -4.99 4.35 3.92
CA SER A 19 -5.66 4.96 5.07
C SER A 19 -5.69 4.02 6.25
N VAL A 20 -5.65 4.61 7.44
CA VAL A 20 -5.92 4.01 8.74
C VAL A 20 -6.81 4.99 9.52
N GLN A 21 -7.32 4.59 10.68
CA GLN A 21 -7.90 5.58 11.60
C GLN A 21 -6.82 6.58 12.03
N ALA A 22 -7.09 7.87 11.83
CA ALA A 22 -6.11 8.93 12.11
C ALA A 22 -5.70 9.00 13.58
N GLU A 23 -6.63 8.64 14.47
CA GLU A 23 -6.39 8.46 15.90
C GLU A 23 -7.11 7.19 16.37
N SER A 24 -6.40 6.31 17.09
CA SER A 24 -6.94 5.07 17.67
C SER A 24 -6.24 4.74 18.99
N ARG A 25 -6.85 3.95 19.86
CA ARG A 25 -6.19 3.51 21.11
C ARG A 25 -5.19 2.39 20.86
N VAL A 26 -4.15 2.32 21.69
CA VAL A 26 -3.11 1.26 21.61
C VAL A 26 -3.65 -0.17 21.74
N ASN A 27 -4.82 -0.37 22.35
CA ASN A 27 -5.49 -1.66 22.52
C ASN A 27 -6.58 -1.94 21.46
N GLU A 28 -6.80 -1.03 20.51
CA GLU A 28 -7.74 -1.21 19.41
C GLU A 28 -7.03 -1.78 18.18
N PRO A 29 -7.70 -2.66 17.41
CA PRO A 29 -7.24 -3.04 16.07
C PRO A 29 -7.05 -1.81 15.17
N LEU A 30 -6.15 -1.90 14.20
CA LEU A 30 -5.85 -0.84 13.24
C LEU A 30 -5.70 -1.44 11.83
N PRO A 31 -6.80 -1.60 11.09
CA PRO A 31 -6.73 -2.03 9.70
C PRO A 31 -6.08 -0.95 8.83
N LEU A 32 -5.05 -1.34 8.06
CA LEU A 32 -4.54 -0.60 6.92
C LEU A 32 -5.43 -0.89 5.73
N VAL A 33 -6.05 0.14 5.19
CA VAL A 33 -6.85 0.06 3.97
C VAL A 33 -6.01 0.59 2.81
N MET A 34 -5.95 -0.19 1.73
CA MET A 34 -5.46 0.26 0.43
C MET A 34 -6.64 0.41 -0.54
N THR A 35 -6.69 1.57 -1.20
CA THR A 35 -7.62 1.83 -2.30
C THR A 35 -6.81 2.06 -3.57
N LEU A 36 -7.10 1.28 -4.61
CA LEU A 36 -6.47 1.38 -5.92
C LEU A 36 -7.50 1.80 -6.96
N THR A 37 -7.17 2.82 -7.74
CA THR A 37 -8.05 3.36 -8.80
C THR A 37 -7.29 3.37 -10.13
N ASN A 38 -7.87 2.76 -11.15
CA ASN A 38 -7.37 2.89 -12.52
C ASN A 38 -7.92 4.19 -13.15
N GLN A 39 -7.06 5.19 -13.28
CA GLN A 39 -7.31 6.48 -13.92
C GLN A 39 -7.03 6.48 -15.43
N GLY A 40 -6.63 5.34 -16.00
CA GLY A 40 -6.41 5.16 -17.43
C GLY A 40 -7.70 4.84 -18.21
N GLU A 41 -7.55 4.72 -19.52
CA GLU A 41 -8.66 4.51 -20.48
C GLU A 41 -8.94 3.04 -20.80
N GLY A 42 -8.09 2.11 -20.35
CA GLY A 42 -8.20 0.67 -20.59
C GLY A 42 -7.97 -0.16 -19.33
N PRO A 43 -8.24 -1.48 -19.37
CA PRO A 43 -7.98 -2.36 -18.24
C PRO A 43 -6.48 -2.43 -17.95
N ILE A 44 -6.15 -2.54 -16.66
CA ILE A 44 -4.78 -2.79 -16.18
C ILE A 44 -4.77 -4.02 -15.28
N GLU A 45 -3.66 -4.75 -15.31
CA GLU A 45 -3.39 -5.83 -14.37
C GLU A 45 -2.54 -5.30 -13.23
N VAL A 46 -2.98 -5.54 -12.01
CA VAL A 46 -2.32 -5.06 -10.79
C VAL A 46 -1.80 -6.25 -10.01
N LEU A 47 -0.51 -6.24 -9.71
CA LEU A 47 0.11 -7.27 -8.88
C LEU A 47 -0.43 -7.17 -7.45
N SER A 48 -0.99 -8.26 -6.93
CA SER A 48 -1.51 -8.32 -5.56
C SER A 48 -0.42 -8.40 -4.49
N TRP A 49 0.78 -8.87 -4.85
CA TRP A 49 1.88 -9.02 -3.91
C TRP A 49 2.29 -7.71 -3.27
N PHE A 50 2.73 -7.81 -2.01
CA PHE A 50 3.14 -6.68 -1.18
C PHE A 50 2.02 -5.69 -0.89
N THR A 51 0.76 -6.07 -1.08
CA THR A 51 -0.41 -5.22 -0.81
C THR A 51 -1.37 -5.86 0.19
N PRO A 52 -2.29 -5.10 0.80
CA PRO A 52 -3.39 -5.67 1.57
C PRO A 52 -4.26 -6.67 0.80
N PHE A 53 -4.25 -6.69 -0.55
CA PHE A 53 -5.02 -7.67 -1.33
C PHE A 53 -4.54 -9.12 -1.14
N GLU A 54 -3.30 -9.32 -0.67
CA GLU A 54 -2.81 -10.64 -0.26
C GLU A 54 -2.79 -10.83 1.26
N GLY A 55 -3.28 -9.86 2.05
CA GLY A 55 -3.11 -9.85 3.50
C GLY A 55 -1.65 -9.65 3.92
N TRP A 56 -1.18 -10.43 4.90
CA TRP A 56 0.18 -10.34 5.40
C TRP A 56 1.02 -11.54 5.00
N PHE A 57 1.58 -11.52 3.79
CA PHE A 57 2.60 -12.47 3.35
C PHE A 57 3.90 -11.77 2.91
N ALA A 58 4.08 -10.51 3.31
CA ALA A 58 5.25 -9.70 3.00
C ALA A 58 5.47 -8.54 3.99
N ASP A 59 6.74 -8.16 4.16
CA ASP A 59 7.17 -6.91 4.79
C ASP A 59 7.18 -5.79 3.73
N ALA A 60 6.00 -5.23 3.47
CA ALA A 60 5.77 -4.20 2.47
C ALA A 60 5.61 -2.78 3.03
N ILE A 61 5.73 -2.64 4.35
CA ILE A 61 5.44 -1.39 5.05
C ILE A 61 6.64 -1.01 5.92
N ASP A 62 7.20 0.17 5.69
CA ASP A 62 8.14 0.79 6.60
C ASP A 62 7.35 1.61 7.62
N LEU A 63 7.46 1.22 8.90
CA LEU A 63 6.73 1.87 9.98
C LEU A 63 7.72 2.44 11.01
N THR A 64 7.54 3.69 11.42
CA THR A 64 8.36 4.33 12.46
C THR A 64 7.49 4.95 13.56
N LEU A 65 8.03 4.99 14.78
CA LEU A 65 7.51 5.74 15.92
C LEU A 65 8.61 6.67 16.44
N ALA A 66 8.40 7.98 16.29
CA ALA A 66 9.43 8.99 16.60
C ALA A 66 10.77 8.61 15.96
N ASP A 67 10.76 8.41 14.64
CA ASP A 67 11.90 8.02 13.78
C ASP A 67 12.57 6.68 14.09
N ARG A 68 12.09 5.93 15.08
CA ARG A 68 12.56 4.57 15.34
C ARG A 68 11.74 3.55 14.55
N PRO A 69 12.37 2.65 13.78
CA PRO A 69 11.66 1.64 13.02
C PRO A 69 10.94 0.65 13.95
N ILE A 70 9.73 0.25 13.54
CA ILE A 70 8.97 -0.84 14.15
C ILE A 70 9.18 -2.08 13.29
N VAL A 71 9.63 -3.17 13.93
CA VAL A 71 9.97 -4.41 13.23
C VAL A 71 8.71 -5.16 12.82
N TYR A 72 8.67 -5.60 11.56
CA TYR A 72 7.66 -6.53 11.06
C TYR A 72 7.82 -7.91 11.70
N LYS A 73 6.71 -8.48 12.18
CA LYS A 73 6.65 -9.79 12.86
C LYS A 73 5.76 -10.81 12.14
N GLY A 74 5.23 -10.47 10.97
CA GLY A 74 4.38 -11.35 10.17
C GLY A 74 5.16 -12.37 9.34
N PRO A 75 4.47 -13.24 8.59
CA PRO A 75 5.10 -14.25 7.75
C PRO A 75 5.64 -13.64 6.45
N LEU A 76 6.68 -14.27 5.91
CA LEU A 76 7.28 -13.88 4.63
C LEU A 76 7.15 -15.04 3.63
N ALA A 77 6.46 -14.79 2.53
CA ALA A 77 6.38 -15.77 1.45
C ALA A 77 7.65 -15.76 0.59
N LYS A 78 8.16 -16.95 0.29
CA LYS A 78 9.20 -17.15 -0.74
C LYS A 78 8.53 -17.22 -2.11
N ARG A 79 8.98 -16.43 -3.08
CA ARG A 79 8.32 -16.27 -4.39
C ARG A 79 9.30 -16.44 -5.55
N GLY A 80 8.78 -16.95 -6.66
CA GLY A 80 9.43 -16.88 -7.98
C GLY A 80 8.98 -15.62 -8.73
N ASN A 81 8.92 -15.71 -10.05
CA ASN A 81 8.26 -14.68 -10.86
C ASN A 81 6.74 -14.79 -10.69
N PRO A 82 6.00 -13.67 -10.69
CA PRO A 82 4.55 -13.70 -10.60
C PRO A 82 3.93 -14.36 -11.85
N GLY A 83 2.93 -15.21 -11.63
CA GLY A 83 2.08 -15.80 -12.67
C GLY A 83 0.77 -15.03 -12.82
N ALA A 84 -0.09 -15.48 -13.74
CA ALA A 84 -1.35 -14.79 -14.02
C ALA A 84 -2.27 -14.64 -12.80
N ASP A 85 -2.32 -15.66 -11.93
CA ASP A 85 -3.17 -15.68 -10.73
C ASP A 85 -2.69 -14.72 -9.62
N ASP A 86 -1.50 -14.15 -9.75
CA ASP A 86 -0.95 -13.16 -8.81
C ASP A 86 -1.44 -11.73 -9.11
N PHE A 87 -2.11 -11.54 -10.26
CA PHE A 87 -2.65 -10.26 -10.69
C PHE A 87 -4.17 -10.24 -10.62
N PHE A 88 -4.73 -9.06 -10.41
CA PHE A 88 -6.16 -8.80 -10.63
C PHE A 88 -6.35 -7.67 -11.63
N ILE A 89 -7.51 -7.66 -12.30
CA ILE A 89 -7.81 -6.69 -13.34
C ILE A 89 -8.61 -5.52 -12.75
N LEU A 90 -8.18 -4.29 -13.05
CA LEU A 90 -8.97 -3.08 -12.88
C LEU A 90 -9.32 -2.50 -14.24
N GLY A 91 -10.60 -2.46 -14.58
CA GLY A 91 -11.11 -1.75 -15.76
C GLY A 91 -10.89 -0.24 -15.67
N ALA A 92 -11.09 0.46 -16.78
CA ALA A 92 -10.98 1.92 -16.84
C ALA A 92 -11.93 2.59 -15.84
N GLY A 93 -11.41 3.52 -15.03
CA GLY A 93 -12.17 4.20 -13.97
C GLY A 93 -12.56 3.32 -12.78
N GLN A 94 -12.26 2.01 -12.80
CA GLN A 94 -12.60 1.13 -11.68
C GLN A 94 -11.70 1.36 -10.48
N GLN A 95 -12.29 1.12 -9.32
CA GLN A 95 -11.64 1.14 -8.03
C GLN A 95 -11.78 -0.22 -7.36
N SER A 96 -10.74 -0.66 -6.68
CA SER A 96 -10.78 -1.80 -5.77
C SER A 96 -10.16 -1.43 -4.43
N ARG A 97 -10.59 -2.12 -3.38
CA ARG A 97 -10.21 -1.86 -1.99
C ARG A 97 -9.96 -3.16 -1.26
N ALA A 98 -8.92 -3.20 -0.46
CA ALA A 98 -8.63 -4.27 0.48
C ALA A 98 -8.07 -3.70 1.79
N ASP A 99 -8.14 -4.50 2.85
CA ASP A 99 -7.61 -4.17 4.15
C ASP A 99 -6.78 -5.31 4.75
N ALA A 100 -5.81 -4.94 5.59
CA ALA A 100 -4.99 -5.86 6.36
C ALA A 100 -4.70 -5.27 7.74
N GLU A 101 -4.85 -6.08 8.80
CA GLU A 101 -4.81 -5.62 10.19
C GLU A 101 -3.36 -5.40 10.67
N LEU A 102 -2.92 -4.14 10.85
CA LEU A 102 -1.53 -3.83 11.21
C LEU A 102 -1.13 -4.44 12.56
N THR A 103 -2.05 -4.48 13.53
CA THR A 103 -1.75 -4.97 14.88
C THR A 103 -1.48 -6.48 14.94
N GLN A 104 -1.75 -7.23 13.86
CA GLN A 104 -1.37 -8.65 13.74
C GLN A 104 0.13 -8.84 13.48
N VAL A 105 0.79 -7.85 12.87
CA VAL A 105 2.17 -7.99 12.36
C VAL A 105 3.13 -6.91 12.85
N TYR A 106 2.63 -5.84 13.46
CA TYR A 106 3.44 -4.81 14.12
C TYR A 106 3.03 -4.63 15.58
N ASP A 107 4.03 -4.32 16.42
CA ASP A 107 3.79 -3.93 17.80
C ASP A 107 3.46 -2.44 17.89
N LEU A 108 2.16 -2.13 17.95
CA LEU A 108 1.60 -0.77 18.04
C LEU A 108 1.08 -0.44 19.44
N SER A 109 1.64 -1.10 20.46
CA SER A 109 1.22 -0.97 21.87
C SER A 109 1.66 0.35 22.52
N ARG A 110 2.56 1.09 21.87
CA ARG A 110 3.11 2.35 22.39
C ARG A 110 2.30 3.53 21.85
N PRO A 111 1.89 4.48 22.70
CA PRO A 111 1.27 5.71 22.22
C PRO A 111 2.28 6.61 21.51
N GLY A 112 1.80 7.41 20.57
CA GLY A 112 2.59 8.38 19.82
C GLY A 112 2.16 8.49 18.35
N VAL A 113 2.87 9.33 17.60
CA VAL A 113 2.68 9.52 16.16
C VAL A 113 3.54 8.52 15.40
N TYR A 114 2.88 7.75 14.54
CA TYR A 114 3.49 6.79 13.66
C TYR A 114 3.55 7.35 12.24
N HIS A 115 4.64 7.06 11.54
CA HIS A 115 4.77 7.31 10.10
C HIS A 115 4.84 5.99 9.36
N LEU A 116 4.02 5.85 8.33
CA LEU A 116 3.88 4.65 7.53
C LEU A 116 4.21 5.00 6.07
N SER A 117 5.24 4.37 5.53
CA SER A 117 5.56 4.43 4.10
C SER A 117 5.46 3.05 3.46
N TYR A 118 4.97 3.02 2.22
CA TYR A 118 4.90 1.81 1.42
C TYR A 118 6.25 1.51 0.80
N ARG A 119 6.78 0.30 1.03
CA ARG A 119 8.06 -0.11 0.48
C ARG A 119 7.88 -0.58 -0.96
N ALA A 120 8.25 0.26 -1.92
CA ALA A 120 8.30 -0.12 -3.32
C ALA A 120 9.28 -1.28 -3.51
N GLN A 121 8.78 -2.43 -3.97
CA GLN A 121 9.63 -3.57 -4.23
C GLN A 121 10.33 -3.41 -5.59
N PRO A 122 11.63 -3.75 -5.71
CA PRO A 122 12.37 -3.66 -6.96
C PRO A 122 12.03 -4.85 -7.89
N LEU A 123 10.75 -5.05 -8.17
CA LEU A 123 10.27 -6.09 -9.08
C LEU A 123 10.37 -5.58 -10.53
N THR A 124 11.06 -6.33 -11.38
CA THR A 124 10.95 -6.14 -12.82
C THR A 124 9.75 -6.94 -13.31
N LEU A 125 8.64 -6.23 -13.53
CA LEU A 125 7.42 -6.84 -14.05
C LEU A 125 7.48 -6.88 -15.58
N THR A 126 7.28 -8.06 -16.15
CA THR A 126 7.07 -8.23 -17.60
C THR A 126 5.61 -7.99 -17.99
N GLN A 127 4.72 -7.92 -17.01
CA GLN A 127 3.27 -7.75 -17.15
C GLN A 127 2.71 -7.01 -15.93
N GLY A 128 1.67 -6.20 -16.15
CA GLY A 128 0.97 -5.48 -15.09
C GLY A 128 1.79 -4.38 -14.42
N VAL A 129 1.24 -3.85 -13.33
CA VAL A 129 1.83 -2.76 -12.53
C VAL A 129 1.82 -3.11 -11.04
N ALA A 130 2.80 -2.61 -10.29
CA ALA A 130 2.79 -2.60 -8.84
C ALA A 130 2.29 -1.24 -8.32
N PRO A 131 1.55 -1.19 -7.20
CA PRO A 131 1.13 0.08 -6.62
C PRO A 131 2.32 0.89 -6.09
N LEU A 132 2.22 2.21 -6.19
CA LEU A 132 3.10 3.15 -5.50
C LEU A 132 2.23 4.09 -4.67
N CYS A 133 2.35 4.00 -3.35
CA CYS A 133 1.44 4.66 -2.44
C CYS A 133 2.18 5.75 -1.64
N PRO A 134 1.63 6.97 -1.54
CA PRO A 134 2.17 8.00 -0.67
C PRO A 134 2.21 7.55 0.79
N ALA A 135 3.17 8.07 1.55
CA ALA A 135 3.25 7.85 2.99
C ALA A 135 2.11 8.53 3.74
N ILE A 136 1.71 7.96 4.88
CA ILE A 136 0.68 8.50 5.78
C ILE A 136 1.20 8.57 7.21
N SER A 137 0.50 9.32 8.07
CA SER A 137 0.80 9.40 9.50
C SER A 137 -0.49 9.22 10.31
N PHE A 138 -0.37 8.64 11.50
CA PHE A 138 -1.50 8.41 12.40
C PHE A 138 -1.05 8.40 13.87
N SER A 139 -1.98 8.61 14.78
CA SER A 139 -1.74 8.65 16.21
C SER A 139 -2.29 7.41 16.91
N ARG A 140 -1.48 6.82 17.79
CA ARG A 140 -1.94 5.87 18.81
C ARG A 140 -2.01 6.59 20.15
N ILE A 141 -3.15 6.55 20.82
CA ILE A 141 -3.32 7.13 22.17
C ILE A 141 -3.35 6.04 23.24
N ALA A 142 -3.02 6.40 24.48
CA ALA A 142 -3.06 5.47 25.60
C ALA A 142 -4.47 4.89 25.79
N ALA A 143 -4.52 3.64 26.27
CA ALA A 143 -5.77 3.08 26.77
C ALA A 143 -6.21 3.85 28.03
N PRO A 144 -7.52 3.89 28.35
CA PRO A 144 -8.03 4.50 29.58
C PRO A 144 -7.45 3.88 30.84
#